data_AF-A0A7S1JE48-F1
#
_entry.id   AF-A0A7S1JE48-F1
#
_cell.length_a   1.000
_cell.length_b   1.000
_cell.length_c   1.000
_cell.angle_alpha   90.00
_cell.angle_beta   90.00
_cell.angle_gamma   90.00
#
_symmetry.space_group_name_H-M   'P 1'
#
loop_
_entity.id
_entity.type
_entity.pdbx_description
1 polymer ?
#
loop_
_entity_poly.entity_id
_entity_poly.type
_entity_poly.pdbx_seq_one_letter_code
_entity_poly.pdbx_strand_id
1 'polypeptide(L)'
;KAFASHVPTGGTVLIVYGPHVAISPTGQVGMFKRPGQDHLTPACGACISALEVLEAGDSVPPNPHSEEYSLDFQMQYIIKELKKRFDKIHSHPQGKELGLVFEAFAVAQKLIRSIIDIDILNGSPVVLLGGVQ
;
A
#
# COMPACT_ATOMS: atom_id res chain seq x y z
N LYS A 1 3.86 -5.35 19.02
CA LYS A 1 3.91 -6.03 20.34
C LYS A 1 3.51 -7.51 20.26
N ALA A 2 2.30 -7.89 19.83
CA ALA A 2 1.91 -9.30 19.73
C ALA A 2 2.89 -10.17 18.91
N PHE A 3 3.29 -9.69 17.74
CA PHE A 3 4.32 -10.38 16.93
C PHE A 3 5.65 -10.59 17.70
N ALA A 4 6.09 -9.58 18.46
CA ALA A 4 7.38 -9.60 19.18
C ALA A 4 7.45 -10.64 20.29
N SER A 5 6.34 -10.92 20.97
CA SER A 5 6.29 -11.94 22.03
C SER A 5 6.44 -13.37 21.51
N HIS A 6 6.39 -13.56 20.19
CA HIS A 6 6.60 -14.85 19.54
C HIS A 6 8.01 -15.01 18.96
N VAL A 7 8.88 -14.03 19.12
CA VAL A 7 10.28 -14.14 18.67
C VAL A 7 11.01 -15.13 19.58
N PRO A 8 11.67 -16.17 19.03
CA PRO A 8 12.46 -17.10 19.84
C PRO A 8 13.56 -16.39 20.62
N THR A 9 13.96 -16.94 21.77
CA THR A 9 15.10 -16.41 22.53
C THR A 9 16.35 -16.35 21.67
N GLY A 10 16.95 -15.17 21.54
CA GLY A 10 18.10 -14.93 20.65
C GLY A 10 17.76 -14.86 19.15
N GLY A 11 16.48 -14.84 18.80
CA GLY A 11 15.99 -14.77 17.43
C GLY A 11 16.14 -13.38 16.79
N THR A 12 16.02 -13.35 15.47
CA THR A 12 16.00 -12.12 14.67
C THR A 12 14.66 -12.02 13.94
N VAL A 13 14.13 -10.80 13.84
CA VAL A 13 12.90 -10.50 13.12
C VAL A 13 13.22 -10.15 11.67
N LEU A 14 12.56 -10.79 10.71
CA LEU A 14 12.52 -10.36 9.32
C LEU A 14 11.11 -9.87 8.99
N ILE A 15 10.98 -8.63 8.54
CA ILE A 15 9.73 -8.05 8.05
C ILE A 15 9.88 -7.79 6.55
N VAL A 16 9.06 -8.49 5.76
CA VAL A 16 8.91 -8.27 4.32
C VAL A 16 7.65 -7.46 4.09
N TYR A 17 7.74 -6.36 3.35
CA TYR A 17 6.60 -5.47 3.12
C TYR A 17 6.70 -4.72 1.79
N GLY A 18 5.55 -4.34 1.25
CA GLY A 18 5.46 -3.60 0.01
C GLY A 18 4.03 -3.53 -0.52
N PRO A 19 3.71 -2.55 -1.36
CA PRO A 19 2.56 -2.63 -2.25
C PRO A 19 2.86 -3.65 -3.36
N HIS A 20 1.87 -3.90 -4.20
CA HIS A 20 2.05 -4.75 -5.38
C HIS A 20 1.47 -4.10 -6.63
N VAL A 21 2.02 -4.45 -7.79
CA VAL A 21 1.49 -4.05 -9.10
C VAL A 21 1.63 -5.21 -10.08
N ALA A 22 0.58 -5.50 -10.83
CA ALA A 22 0.65 -6.50 -11.87
C ALA A 22 1.02 -5.90 -13.22
N ILE A 23 1.53 -6.75 -14.11
CA ILE A 23 1.70 -6.44 -15.52
C ILE A 23 0.90 -7.49 -16.29
N SER A 24 0.00 -7.03 -17.15
CA SER A 24 -0.84 -7.91 -17.96
C SER A 24 -0.02 -8.64 -19.04
N PRO A 25 -0.56 -9.69 -19.67
CA PRO A 25 0.12 -10.38 -20.77
C PRO A 25 0.50 -9.49 -21.97
N THR A 26 -0.15 -8.33 -22.12
CA THR A 26 0.13 -7.35 -23.19
C THR A 26 1.04 -6.22 -22.71
N GLY A 27 1.57 -6.28 -21.49
CA GLY A 27 2.49 -5.27 -20.93
C GLY A 27 1.79 -4.09 -20.25
N GLN A 28 0.46 -4.06 -20.16
CA GLN A 28 -0.25 -3.02 -19.40
C GLN A 28 0.03 -3.14 -17.90
N VAL A 29 0.58 -2.09 -17.29
CA VAL A 29 0.85 -1.98 -15.85
C VAL A 29 -0.46 -1.77 -15.09
N GLY A 30 -0.58 -2.37 -13.91
CA GLY A 30 -1.75 -2.26 -13.04
C GLY A 30 -2.86 -3.27 -13.36
N MET A 31 -2.70 -4.11 -14.39
CA MET A 31 -3.75 -5.03 -14.83
C MET A 31 -3.27 -6.48 -14.78
N PHE A 32 -4.18 -7.40 -14.45
CA PHE A 32 -3.87 -8.82 -14.35
C PHE A 32 -4.99 -9.69 -14.92
N LYS A 33 -4.63 -10.81 -15.57
CA LYS A 33 -5.58 -11.84 -16.00
C LYS A 33 -5.66 -12.91 -14.93
N ARG A 34 -6.69 -12.86 -14.07
CA ARG A 34 -6.87 -13.86 -13.02
C ARG A 34 -7.40 -15.17 -13.61
N PRO A 35 -6.97 -16.33 -13.10
CA PRO A 35 -7.55 -17.61 -13.50
C PRO A 35 -9.07 -17.60 -13.31
N GLY A 36 -9.82 -18.02 -14.33
CA GLY A 36 -11.28 -18.05 -14.30
C GLY A 36 -11.99 -16.73 -14.65
N GLN A 37 -11.25 -15.66 -14.95
CA GLN A 37 -11.81 -14.41 -15.48
C GLN A 37 -11.57 -14.29 -17.01
N ASP A 38 -12.56 -13.77 -17.72
CA ASP A 38 -12.49 -13.53 -19.17
C ASP A 38 -11.84 -12.19 -19.54
N HIS A 39 -11.74 -11.26 -18.59
CA HIS A 39 -11.16 -9.93 -18.76
C HIS A 39 -10.02 -9.63 -17.77
N LEU A 40 -9.27 -8.56 -18.05
CA LEU A 40 -8.25 -8.04 -17.14
C LEU A 40 -8.90 -7.29 -15.99
N THR A 41 -8.39 -7.47 -14.78
CA THR A 41 -8.83 -6.73 -13.60
C THR A 41 -7.68 -5.96 -12.94
N PRO A 42 -7.97 -4.85 -12.23
CA PRO A 42 -6.97 -4.08 -11.50
C PRO A 42 -6.17 -4.91 -10.47
N ALA A 43 -4.87 -4.62 -10.38
CA ALA A 43 -3.94 -5.20 -9.42
C ALA A 43 -2.73 -4.25 -9.19
N CYS A 44 -2.58 -3.60 -8.04
CA CYS A 44 -3.44 -3.64 -6.84
C CYS A 44 -4.76 -2.91 -7.00
N GLY A 45 -5.88 -3.61 -6.80
CA GLY A 45 -7.23 -3.02 -6.90
C GLY A 45 -7.44 -1.84 -5.96
N ALA A 46 -6.98 -1.92 -4.71
CA ALA A 46 -7.15 -0.82 -3.75
C ALA A 46 -6.38 0.45 -4.15
N CYS A 47 -5.13 0.31 -4.61
CA CYS A 47 -4.34 1.48 -5.04
C CYS A 47 -4.92 2.09 -6.33
N ILE A 48 -5.34 1.25 -7.28
CA ILE A 48 -5.91 1.71 -8.56
C ILE A 48 -7.25 2.39 -8.34
N SER A 49 -8.16 1.79 -7.57
CA SER A 49 -9.43 2.43 -7.24
C SER A 49 -9.25 3.72 -6.44
N ALA A 50 -8.23 3.80 -5.59
CA ALA A 50 -7.92 5.05 -4.89
C ALA A 50 -7.45 6.14 -5.87
N LEU A 51 -6.67 5.78 -6.88
CA LEU A 51 -6.27 6.69 -7.95
C LEU A 51 -7.48 7.16 -8.76
N GLU A 52 -8.38 6.25 -9.15
CA GLU A 52 -9.61 6.56 -9.89
C GLU A 52 -10.51 7.54 -9.12
N VAL A 53 -10.69 7.34 -7.81
CA VAL A 53 -11.42 8.27 -6.93
C VAL A 53 -10.78 9.66 -6.94
N LEU A 54 -9.45 9.74 -6.86
CA LEU A 54 -8.73 11.01 -6.87
C LEU A 54 -8.81 11.71 -8.24
N GLU A 55 -8.77 10.94 -9.33
CA GLU A 55 -8.93 11.46 -10.70
C GLU A 55 -10.35 11.97 -10.97
N ALA A 56 -11.36 11.38 -10.32
CA ALA A 56 -12.75 11.87 -10.35
C ALA A 56 -12.96 13.17 -9.54
N GLY A 57 -11.95 13.63 -8.79
CA GLY A 57 -12.05 14.78 -7.90
C GLY A 57 -12.75 14.50 -6.57
N ASP A 58 -13.05 13.23 -6.29
CA ASP A 58 -13.65 12.79 -5.04
C ASP A 58 -12.61 12.74 -3.91
N SER A 59 -13.11 12.58 -2.68
CA SER A 59 -12.23 12.49 -1.52
C SER A 59 -12.82 11.66 -0.39
N VAL A 60 -11.95 11.34 0.56
CA VAL A 60 -12.32 10.72 1.83
C VAL A 60 -13.38 11.54 2.57
N PRO A 61 -14.34 10.89 3.27
CA PRO A 61 -15.28 11.58 4.13
C PRO A 61 -14.52 12.53 5.09
N PRO A 62 -14.99 13.77 5.27
CA PRO A 62 -14.24 14.80 6.00
C PRO A 62 -14.12 14.49 7.49
N ASN A 63 -15.06 13.72 8.04
CA ASN A 63 -15.04 13.28 9.44
C ASN A 63 -14.47 11.86 9.54
N PRO A 64 -13.26 11.66 10.11
CA PRO A 64 -12.67 10.33 10.28
C PRO A 64 -13.36 9.47 11.36
N HIS A 65 -14.35 10.04 12.05
CA HIS A 65 -15.21 9.36 13.02
C HIS A 65 -16.64 9.14 12.49
N SER A 66 -16.93 9.43 11.22
CA SER A 66 -18.22 9.10 10.64
C SER A 66 -18.39 7.60 10.47
N GLU A 67 -19.64 7.13 10.47
CA GLU A 67 -19.97 5.73 10.17
C GLU A 67 -19.47 5.33 8.77
N GLU A 68 -19.66 6.20 7.78
CA GLU A 68 -19.16 6.02 6.41
C GLU A 68 -17.64 5.78 6.36
N TYR A 69 -16.87 6.57 7.12
CA TYR A 69 -15.42 6.40 7.18
C TYR A 69 -15.04 5.08 7.89
N SER A 70 -15.79 4.72 8.94
CA SER A 70 -15.56 3.50 9.73
C SER A 70 -15.84 2.22 8.94
N LEU A 71 -16.82 2.23 8.02
CA LEU A 71 -17.19 1.06 7.22
C LEU A 71 -16.08 0.60 6.27
N ASP A 72 -15.25 1.52 5.76
CA ASP A 72 -14.14 1.21 4.85
C ASP A 72 -12.83 1.96 5.20
N PHE A 73 -12.50 1.96 6.49
CA PHE A 73 -11.36 2.72 7.04
C PHE A 73 -10.04 2.48 6.29
N GLN A 74 -9.79 1.24 5.84
CA GLN A 74 -8.55 0.89 5.16
C GLN A 74 -8.46 1.58 3.80
N MET A 75 -9.53 1.55 3.01
CA MET A 75 -9.56 2.25 1.73
C MET A 75 -9.49 3.76 1.92
N GLN A 76 -10.21 4.29 2.91
CA GLN A 76 -10.15 5.72 3.22
C GLN A 76 -8.74 6.16 3.62
N TYR A 77 -8.00 5.34 4.38
CA TYR A 77 -6.60 5.61 4.68
C TYR A 77 -5.72 5.63 3.42
N ILE A 78 -5.91 4.68 2.50
CA ILE A 78 -5.16 4.62 1.24
C ILE A 78 -5.43 5.87 0.40
N ILE A 79 -6.69 6.24 0.17
CA ILE A 79 -7.07 7.45 -0.59
C ILE A 79 -6.45 8.68 0.06
N LYS A 80 -6.55 8.82 1.40
CA LYS A 80 -6.00 9.96 2.14
C LYS A 80 -4.49 10.09 1.99
N GLU A 81 -3.74 8.99 2.08
CA GLU A 81 -2.28 9.03 1.96
C GLU A 81 -1.83 9.24 0.51
N LEU A 82 -2.52 8.67 -0.48
CA LEU A 82 -2.22 8.87 -1.89
C LEU A 82 -2.60 10.27 -2.38
N LYS A 83 -3.66 10.90 -1.82
CA LYS A 83 -4.04 12.29 -2.14
C LYS A 83 -2.89 13.27 -1.92
N LYS A 84 -2.11 13.08 -0.86
CA LYS A 84 -0.93 13.91 -0.54
C LYS A 84 0.19 13.80 -1.59
N ARG A 85 0.11 12.81 -2.46
CA ARG A 85 1.13 12.43 -3.45
C ARG A 85 0.57 12.45 -4.87
N PHE A 86 -0.69 12.87 -5.04
CA PHE A 86 -1.43 12.73 -6.29
C PHE A 86 -0.70 13.35 -7.48
N ASP A 87 -0.19 14.58 -7.33
CA ASP A 87 0.54 15.26 -8.40
C ASP A 87 1.78 14.44 -8.85
N LYS A 88 2.50 13.84 -7.90
CA LYS A 88 3.69 13.02 -8.19
C LYS A 88 3.33 11.68 -8.84
N ILE A 89 2.20 11.09 -8.45
CA ILE A 89 1.66 9.88 -9.07
C ILE A 89 1.25 10.18 -10.51
N HIS A 90 0.41 11.21 -10.69
CA HIS A 90 -0.23 11.54 -11.96
C HIS A 90 0.76 12.07 -13.01
N SER A 91 1.80 12.80 -12.59
CA SER A 91 2.85 13.33 -13.47
C SER A 91 4.03 12.37 -13.71
N HIS A 92 3.97 11.13 -13.23
CA HIS A 92 5.10 10.20 -13.34
C HIS A 92 5.47 9.92 -14.81
N PRO A 93 6.75 10.07 -15.22
CA PRO A 93 7.14 10.07 -16.64
C PRO A 93 6.92 8.74 -17.36
N GLN A 94 6.79 7.64 -16.61
CA GLN A 94 6.55 6.30 -17.15
C GLN A 94 5.09 5.83 -17.02
N GLY A 95 4.18 6.74 -16.69
CA GLY A 95 2.76 6.43 -16.49
C GLY A 95 2.36 6.41 -15.01
N LYS A 96 1.09 6.74 -14.77
CA LYS A 96 0.52 6.96 -13.44
C LYS A 96 0.49 5.69 -12.59
N GLU A 97 0.35 4.51 -13.19
CA GLU A 97 0.33 3.22 -12.49
C GLU A 97 1.70 2.87 -11.88
N LEU A 98 2.80 3.27 -12.55
CA LEU A 98 4.15 3.16 -11.99
C LEU A 98 4.39 4.20 -10.90
N GLY A 99 3.96 5.44 -11.12
CA GLY A 99 3.99 6.47 -10.07
C GLY A 99 3.23 6.04 -8.82
N LEU A 100 2.06 5.43 -9.02
CA LEU A 100 1.17 4.93 -7.97
C LEU A 100 1.87 3.90 -7.10
N VAL A 101 2.49 2.87 -7.69
CA VAL A 101 3.13 1.82 -6.89
C VAL A 101 4.36 2.31 -6.12
N PHE A 102 5.16 3.21 -6.70
CA PHE A 102 6.32 3.77 -6.00
C PHE A 102 5.91 4.69 -4.85
N GLU A 103 4.88 5.51 -5.04
CA GLU A 103 4.36 6.36 -3.98
C GLU A 103 3.62 5.56 -2.90
N ALA A 104 2.91 4.49 -3.28
CA ALA A 104 2.34 3.54 -2.33
C ALA A 104 3.43 2.85 -1.50
N PHE A 105 4.59 2.52 -2.10
CA PHE A 105 5.73 1.98 -1.36
C PHE A 105 6.28 3.00 -0.36
N ALA A 106 6.39 4.26 -0.75
CA ALA A 106 6.81 5.32 0.17
C ALA A 106 5.83 5.51 1.35
N VAL A 107 4.52 5.30 1.14
CA VAL A 107 3.51 5.26 2.23
C VAL A 107 3.75 4.06 3.14
N ALA A 108 3.85 2.85 2.58
CA ALA A 108 4.07 1.61 3.35
C ALA A 108 5.37 1.67 4.15
N GLN A 109 6.46 2.15 3.55
CA GLN A 109 7.75 2.31 4.20
C GLN A 109 7.69 3.29 5.37
N LYS A 110 7.01 4.43 5.19
CA LYS A 110 6.81 5.40 6.28
C LYS A 110 6.02 4.77 7.44
N LEU A 111 4.94 4.04 7.13
CA LEU A 111 4.10 3.42 8.14
C LEU A 111 4.86 2.32 8.91
N ILE A 112 5.53 1.41 8.22
CA ILE A 112 6.33 0.34 8.85
C ILE A 112 7.42 0.92 9.75
N ARG A 113 8.14 1.96 9.29
CA ARG A 113 9.15 2.64 10.11
C ARG A 113 8.57 3.36 11.34
N SER A 114 7.30 3.77 11.29
CA SER A 114 6.63 4.37 12.46
C SER A 114 6.10 3.33 13.46
N ILE A 115 5.89 2.10 13.03
CA ILE A 115 5.41 0.99 13.88
C ILE A 115 6.58 0.27 14.56
N ILE A 116 7.72 0.17 13.87
CA ILE A 116 8.88 -0.55 14.36
C ILE A 116 9.66 0.34 15.32
N ASP A 117 9.67 -0.10 16.57
CA ASP A 117 10.54 0.37 17.63
C ASP A 117 11.31 -0.84 18.17
N ILE A 118 12.59 -0.67 18.49
CA ILE A 118 13.42 -1.73 19.08
C ILE A 118 12.86 -2.19 20.43
N ASP A 119 12.22 -1.27 21.17
CA ASP A 119 11.56 -1.57 22.44
C ASP A 119 10.30 -2.41 22.22
N ILE A 120 9.60 -2.23 21.09
CA ILE A 120 8.44 -3.06 20.72
C ILE A 120 8.86 -4.50 20.39
N LEU A 121 10.12 -4.73 20.02
CA LEU A 121 10.66 -6.01 19.59
C LEU A 121 11.49 -6.72 20.68
N ASN A 122 11.36 -6.28 21.93
CA ASN A 122 12.06 -6.81 23.11
C ASN A 122 13.60 -6.86 22.91
N GLY A 123 14.16 -5.89 22.19
CA GLY A 123 15.59 -5.85 21.89
C GLY A 123 16.07 -6.85 20.82
N SER A 124 15.15 -7.57 20.16
CA SER A 124 15.51 -8.48 19.07
C SER A 124 16.00 -7.68 17.85
N PRO A 125 17.08 -8.13 17.17
CA PRO A 125 17.51 -7.52 15.91
C PRO A 125 16.39 -7.57 14.86
N VAL A 126 16.37 -6.56 13.98
CA VAL A 126 15.31 -6.37 12.98
C VAL A 126 15.92 -6.19 11.60
N VAL A 127 15.46 -7.00 10.65
CA VAL A 127 15.77 -6.88 9.23
C VAL A 127 14.51 -6.45 8.49
N LEU A 128 14.62 -5.37 7.72
CA LEU A 128 13.55 -4.84 6.90
C LEU A 128 13.84 -5.09 5.42
N LEU A 129 12.99 -5.90 4.78
CA LEU A 129 13.00 -6.13 3.34
C LEU A 129 11.78 -5.45 2.71
N GLY A 130 11.96 -4.21 2.28
CA GLY A 130 10.93 -3.42 1.62
C GLY A 130 11.09 -3.44 0.09
N GLY A 131 9.98 -3.59 -0.65
CA GLY A 131 10.01 -3.50 -2.11
C GLY A 131 8.63 -3.33 -2.74
N VAL A 132 8.57 -3.55 -4.04
CA VAL A 132 7.33 -3.66 -4.81
C VAL A 132 7.19 -5.13 -5.23
N GLN A 133 6.01 -5.70 -4.98
CA GLN A 133 5.65 -7.07 -5.37
C GLN A 133 5.01 -7.13 -6.75
#